data_AF-A0A966P034-F1
#
_entry.id   AF-A0A966P034-F1
#
_cell.length_a   1.000
_cell.length_b   1.000
_cell.length_c   1.000
_cell.angle_alpha   90.00
_cell.angle_beta   90.00
_cell.angle_gamma   90.00
#
_symmetry.space_group_name_H-M   'P 1'
#
loop_
_entity.id
_entity.type
_entity.pdbx_description
1 polymer ?
#
loop_
_entity_poly.entity_id
_entity_poly.type
_entity_poly.pdbx_seq_one_letter_code
_entity_poly.pdbx_strand_id
1 'polypeptide(L)'
;MLFHSGDVGAITGYIDVAQVVLYLFWIFFFGLVVYLQREGKREGYPLLSDNPDIPSHVRYEGAFGMPEPKTFRTAHGEIFTAPNGIEDTRPIAGKYSGGVIGAALEPIGDPMKLAIGPGSYAERLDRPDLTFDGHPKIVPMRVAKDYWIEPNDPDPRGKPVLGGDRDVAGIVSDVWVDLAESVIRYFEVKLPSGRTVLLPHNFARVGDEALMVRSIFASQFEGVPGTKHPDQVTFLEEERIMAYYGAGTLYADPDRAEPII
;
A
#
# COMPACT_ATOMS: atom_id res chain seq x y z
N MET A 1 -38.93 -62.55 -6.65
CA MET A 1 -37.57 -62.97 -6.26
C MET A 1 -36.74 -61.70 -6.20
N LEU A 2 -36.20 -61.38 -5.01
CA LEU A 2 -35.68 -60.07 -4.60
C LEU A 2 -34.41 -59.68 -5.37
N PHE A 3 -34.38 -58.45 -5.90
CA PHE A 3 -33.17 -57.82 -6.40
C PHE A 3 -32.22 -57.52 -5.23
N HIS A 4 -31.12 -58.27 -5.10
CA HIS A 4 -29.98 -57.82 -4.30
C HIS A 4 -29.20 -56.80 -5.15
N SER A 5 -29.60 -55.55 -5.03
CA SER A 5 -28.72 -54.41 -5.31
C SER A 5 -27.57 -54.51 -4.32
N GLY A 6 -26.42 -55.06 -4.72
CA GLY A 6 -25.21 -54.93 -3.92
C GLY A 6 -24.90 -53.44 -3.80
N ASP A 7 -24.89 -52.94 -2.57
CA ASP A 7 -24.77 -51.52 -2.26
C ASP A 7 -23.51 -50.93 -2.91
N VAL A 8 -23.70 -50.21 -4.01
CA VAL A 8 -22.61 -49.65 -4.81
C VAL A 8 -21.83 -48.67 -3.92
N GLY A 9 -20.58 -49.00 -3.62
CA GLY A 9 -19.69 -48.17 -2.82
C GLY A 9 -19.52 -48.59 -1.35
N ALA A 10 -20.16 -49.67 -0.88
CA ALA A 10 -19.90 -50.19 0.47
C ALA A 10 -18.51 -50.85 0.58
N ILE A 11 -17.77 -50.53 1.65
CA ILE A 11 -16.47 -51.11 2.02
C ILE A 11 -16.61 -52.02 3.25
N THR A 12 -17.41 -51.60 4.24
CA THR A 12 -17.84 -52.42 5.38
C THR A 12 -19.33 -52.18 5.67
N GLY A 13 -19.92 -52.84 6.67
CA GLY A 13 -21.32 -52.62 7.06
C GLY A 13 -21.66 -51.18 7.51
N TYR A 14 -20.66 -50.33 7.77
CA TYR A 14 -20.84 -48.93 8.18
C TYR A 14 -19.97 -47.93 7.39
N ILE A 15 -19.11 -48.40 6.47
CA ILE A 15 -18.17 -47.54 5.72
C ILE A 15 -18.45 -47.69 4.23
N ASP A 16 -18.57 -46.56 3.55
CA ASP A 16 -18.68 -46.47 2.10
C ASP A 16 -17.62 -45.52 1.50
N VAL A 17 -17.48 -45.56 0.17
CA VAL A 17 -16.52 -44.76 -0.59
C VAL A 17 -16.77 -43.25 -0.40
N ALA A 18 -18.02 -42.80 -0.32
CA ALA A 18 -18.33 -41.38 -0.14
C ALA A 18 -17.84 -40.88 1.23
N GLN A 19 -18.03 -41.69 2.27
CA GLN A 19 -17.53 -41.41 3.62
C GLN A 19 -16.00 -41.31 3.64
N VAL A 20 -15.29 -42.23 2.97
CA VAL A 20 -13.82 -42.20 2.89
C VAL A 20 -13.34 -40.94 2.16
N VAL A 21 -13.94 -40.60 1.02
CA VAL A 21 -13.60 -39.40 0.25
C VAL A 21 -13.83 -38.14 1.10
N LEU A 22 -14.91 -38.08 1.89
CA LEU A 22 -15.17 -36.96 2.78
C LEU A 22 -14.08 -36.79 3.85
N TYR A 23 -13.63 -37.87 4.49
CA TYR A 23 -12.55 -37.77 5.48
C TYR A 23 -11.20 -37.41 4.85
N LEU A 24 -10.89 -37.92 3.65
CA LEU A 24 -9.71 -37.51 2.90
C LEU A 24 -9.75 -36.02 2.53
N PHE A 25 -10.91 -35.52 2.13
CA PHE A 25 -11.13 -34.09 1.91
C PHE A 25 -10.83 -33.29 3.18
N TRP A 26 -11.33 -33.70 4.35
CA TRP A 26 -11.06 -32.99 5.61
C TRP A 26 -9.58 -32.97 5.98
N ILE A 27 -8.88 -34.10 5.81
CA ILE A 27 -7.44 -34.17 6.05
C ILE A 27 -6.69 -33.20 5.14
N PHE A 28 -7.01 -33.21 3.83
CA PHE A 28 -6.45 -32.27 2.87
C PHE A 28 -6.77 -30.82 3.27
N PHE A 29 -8.02 -30.52 3.59
CA PHE A 29 -8.49 -29.19 3.93
C PHE A 29 -7.78 -28.64 5.16
N PHE A 30 -7.65 -29.41 6.23
CA PHE A 30 -6.89 -28.97 7.42
C PHE A 30 -5.40 -28.82 7.10
N GLY A 31 -4.83 -29.70 6.26
CA GLY A 31 -3.47 -29.51 5.74
C GLY A 31 -3.30 -28.19 4.96
N LEU A 32 -4.29 -27.85 4.13
CA LEU A 32 -4.32 -26.59 3.38
C LEU A 32 -4.44 -25.37 4.31
N VAL A 33 -5.27 -25.44 5.35
CA VAL A 33 -5.37 -24.37 6.37
C VAL A 33 -4.02 -24.15 7.06
N VAL A 34 -3.32 -25.22 7.47
CA VAL A 34 -1.98 -25.11 8.06
C VAL A 34 -0.99 -24.48 7.07
N TYR A 35 -1.01 -24.91 5.81
CA TYR A 35 -0.16 -24.35 4.76
C TYR A 35 -0.42 -22.85 4.55
N LEU A 36 -1.68 -22.46 4.34
CA LEU A 36 -2.07 -21.07 4.13
C LEU A 36 -1.75 -20.20 5.34
N GLN A 37 -1.94 -20.70 6.55
CA GLN A 37 -1.63 -19.96 7.76
C GLN A 37 -0.12 -19.74 7.94
N ARG A 38 0.73 -20.62 7.42
CA ARG A 38 2.18 -20.38 7.37
C ARG A 38 2.56 -19.43 6.24
N GLU A 39 2.00 -19.57 5.04
CA GLU A 39 2.25 -18.63 3.94
C GLU A 39 1.83 -17.18 4.29
N GLY A 40 0.74 -17.02 5.06
CA GLY A 40 0.27 -15.71 5.54
C GLY A 40 1.23 -14.99 6.50
N LYS A 41 2.28 -15.67 7.00
CA LYS A 41 3.28 -15.10 7.92
C LYS A 41 4.59 -14.72 7.25
N ARG A 42 4.63 -14.62 5.92
CA ARG A 42 5.85 -14.24 5.21
C ARG A 42 6.24 -12.78 5.43
N GLU A 43 5.30 -11.92 5.79
CA GLU A 43 5.51 -10.50 6.10
C GLU A 43 4.77 -10.13 7.39
N GLY A 44 5.29 -9.16 8.15
CA GLY A 44 4.68 -8.69 9.40
C GLY A 44 4.77 -9.65 10.59
N TYR A 45 5.53 -10.73 10.46
CA TYR A 45 5.82 -11.70 11.51
C TYR A 45 7.33 -11.83 11.74
N PRO A 46 7.74 -12.23 12.96
CA PRO A 46 6.92 -12.49 14.14
C PRO A 46 6.31 -11.21 14.73
N LEU A 47 5.20 -11.35 15.46
CA LEU A 47 4.51 -10.20 16.03
C LEU A 47 5.33 -9.56 17.15
N LEU A 48 5.30 -8.22 17.20
CA LEU A 48 5.78 -7.42 18.30
C LEU A 48 4.69 -7.30 19.37
N SER A 49 5.10 -7.29 20.63
CA SER A 49 4.19 -7.15 21.76
C SER A 49 4.28 -5.75 22.34
N ASP A 50 3.13 -5.10 22.49
CA ASP A 50 2.98 -3.82 23.19
C ASP A 50 2.92 -4.00 24.73
N ASN A 51 2.97 -5.24 25.23
CA ASN A 51 3.01 -5.49 26.67
C ASN A 51 4.43 -5.19 27.21
N PRO A 52 4.57 -4.19 28.12
CA PRO A 52 5.88 -3.81 28.67
C PRO A 52 6.52 -4.89 29.55
N ASP A 53 5.74 -5.83 30.08
CA ASP A 53 6.24 -6.93 30.91
C ASP A 53 6.89 -8.05 30.08
N ILE A 54 6.68 -8.04 28.76
CA ILE A 54 7.26 -9.01 27.84
C ILE A 54 8.52 -8.40 27.24
N PRO A 55 9.70 -9.02 27.40
CA PRO A 55 10.93 -8.51 26.80
C PRO A 55 10.78 -8.37 25.28
N SER A 56 11.29 -7.28 24.72
CA SER A 56 11.16 -6.96 23.29
C SER A 56 11.71 -8.04 22.35
N HIS A 57 12.64 -8.88 22.83
CA HIS A 57 13.19 -10.01 22.06
C HIS A 57 12.26 -11.23 22.00
N VAL A 58 11.19 -11.28 22.80
CA VAL A 58 10.18 -12.34 22.72
C VAL A 58 9.36 -12.12 21.46
N ARG A 59 9.41 -13.10 20.56
CA ARG A 59 8.78 -13.06 19.25
C ARG A 59 7.57 -14.00 19.22
N TYR A 60 6.40 -13.49 18.83
CA TYR A 60 5.17 -14.28 18.76
C TYR A 60 4.93 -14.81 17.34
N GLU A 61 5.06 -16.12 17.17
CA GLU A 61 4.87 -16.79 15.87
C GLU A 61 3.44 -17.30 15.65
N GLY A 62 2.63 -17.38 16.70
CA GLY A 62 1.29 -17.98 16.65
C GLY A 62 1.30 -19.50 16.39
N ALA A 63 0.16 -20.06 15.97
CA ALA A 63 0.01 -21.50 15.72
C ALA A 63 0.77 -21.95 14.45
N PHE A 64 1.29 -23.19 14.44
CA PHE A 64 1.99 -23.82 13.30
C PHE A 64 3.37 -23.22 12.92
N GLY A 65 3.93 -22.34 13.75
CA GLY A 65 5.27 -21.77 13.59
C GLY A 65 5.44 -20.90 12.35
N MET A 66 6.68 -20.48 12.09
CA MET A 66 7.06 -19.70 10.90
C MET A 66 7.29 -20.58 9.65
N PRO A 67 7.01 -20.08 8.43
CA PRO A 67 7.46 -20.70 7.20
C PRO A 67 8.99 -20.56 7.05
N GLU A 68 9.61 -21.48 6.32
CA GLU A 68 11.00 -21.28 5.88
C GLU A 68 11.07 -20.09 4.88
N PRO A 69 12.16 -19.31 4.91
CA PRO A 69 12.35 -18.21 3.96
C PRO A 69 12.32 -18.69 2.51
N LYS A 70 11.41 -18.11 1.72
CA LYS A 70 11.38 -18.28 0.27
C LYS A 70 12.29 -17.23 -0.36
N THR A 71 13.13 -17.61 -1.31
CA THR A 71 13.99 -16.68 -2.04
C THR A 71 13.33 -16.24 -3.34
N PHE A 72 13.23 -14.93 -3.54
CA PHE A 72 12.75 -14.31 -4.76
C PHE A 72 13.93 -13.71 -5.50
N ARG A 73 14.04 -14.01 -6.79
CA ARG A 73 15.03 -13.43 -7.71
C ARG A 73 14.28 -12.53 -8.67
N THR A 74 14.54 -11.23 -8.63
CA THR A 74 13.81 -10.26 -9.47
C THR A 74 14.42 -10.18 -10.87
N ALA A 75 13.67 -9.63 -11.82
CA ALA A 75 14.10 -9.50 -13.22
C ALA A 75 15.40 -8.70 -13.39
N HIS A 76 15.68 -7.77 -12.48
CA HIS A 76 16.85 -6.90 -12.51
C HIS A 76 17.93 -7.29 -11.49
N GLY A 77 17.93 -8.57 -11.06
CA GLY A 77 19.02 -9.16 -10.30
C GLY A 77 18.98 -8.96 -8.79
N GLU A 78 17.92 -8.35 -8.24
CA GLU A 78 17.76 -8.32 -6.79
C GLU A 78 17.33 -9.67 -6.24
N ILE A 79 17.74 -9.92 -5.01
CA ILE A 79 17.39 -11.12 -4.28
C ILE A 79 16.82 -10.70 -2.94
N PHE A 80 15.59 -11.11 -2.64
CA PHE A 80 14.99 -10.93 -1.34
C PHE A 80 14.41 -12.23 -0.82
N THR A 81 14.28 -12.35 0.50
CA THR A 81 13.64 -13.50 1.13
C THR A 81 12.39 -13.08 1.88
N ALA A 82 11.43 -13.98 2.05
CA ALA A 82 10.29 -13.75 2.93
C ALA A 82 9.98 -15.01 3.74
N PRO A 83 9.99 -14.97 5.09
CA PRO A 83 10.35 -13.81 5.93
C PRO A 83 11.83 -13.40 5.77
N ASN A 84 12.13 -12.11 5.96
CA ASN A 84 13.49 -11.52 5.91
C ASN A 84 14.03 -11.10 7.28
N GLY A 85 13.18 -11.02 8.32
CA GLY A 85 13.58 -10.56 9.65
C GLY A 85 13.91 -9.06 9.74
N ILE A 86 13.55 -8.27 8.74
CA ILE A 86 13.73 -6.82 8.75
C ILE A 86 12.55 -6.18 9.51
N GLU A 87 12.87 -5.33 10.47
CA GLU A 87 11.93 -4.61 11.32
C GLU A 87 12.08 -3.11 11.06
N ASP A 88 10.97 -2.36 11.08
CA ASP A 88 11.01 -0.90 11.06
C ASP A 88 11.38 -0.38 12.46
N THR A 89 12.61 0.12 12.59
CA THR A 89 13.14 0.61 13.87
C THR A 89 13.04 2.13 14.02
N ARG A 90 12.34 2.82 13.12
CA ARG A 90 12.21 4.27 13.19
C ARG A 90 11.43 4.69 14.43
N PRO A 91 11.80 5.80 15.09
CA PRO A 91 11.04 6.31 16.21
C PRO A 91 9.65 6.77 15.74
N ILE A 92 8.60 6.29 16.40
CA ILE A 92 7.24 6.75 16.14
C ILE A 92 7.01 8.02 16.96
N ALA A 93 6.70 9.12 16.28
CA ALA A 93 6.43 10.42 16.91
C ALA A 93 4.99 10.51 17.46
N GLY A 94 4.66 9.61 18.39
CA GLY A 94 3.36 9.55 19.05
C GLY A 94 3.47 9.14 20.51
N LYS A 95 2.42 9.46 21.28
CA LYS A 95 2.21 8.99 22.66
C LYS A 95 0.95 8.14 22.71
N TYR A 96 0.91 7.13 23.57
CA TYR A 96 -0.35 6.40 23.78
C TYR A 96 -1.40 7.32 24.41
N SER A 97 -2.63 7.29 23.88
CA SER A 97 -3.77 8.08 24.38
C SER A 97 -4.27 7.60 25.75
N GLY A 98 -3.89 6.37 26.15
CA GLY A 98 -4.22 5.78 27.44
C GLY A 98 -3.15 4.81 27.94
N GLY A 99 -3.22 4.44 29.21
CA GLY A 99 -2.26 3.53 29.87
C GLY A 99 -2.61 2.05 29.73
N VAL A 100 -3.28 1.64 28.65
CA VAL A 100 -3.71 0.24 28.44
C VAL A 100 -3.16 -0.29 27.12
N ILE A 101 -2.90 -1.60 27.07
CA ILE A 101 -2.50 -2.29 25.84
C ILE A 101 -3.61 -2.12 24.80
N GLY A 102 -3.23 -1.76 23.57
CA GLY A 102 -4.17 -1.46 22.48
C GLY A 102 -4.74 -0.04 22.50
N ALA A 103 -4.28 0.84 23.40
CA ALA A 103 -4.57 2.27 23.29
C ALA A 103 -3.98 2.84 21.98
N ALA A 104 -4.70 3.78 21.35
CA ALA A 104 -4.23 4.42 20.13
C ALA A 104 -3.00 5.31 20.40
N LEU A 105 -2.23 5.59 19.34
CA LEU A 105 -1.14 6.57 19.37
C LEU A 105 -1.64 7.94 18.89
N GLU A 106 -1.52 8.95 19.75
CA GLU A 106 -1.71 10.36 19.43
C GLU A 106 -0.41 10.96 18.89
N PRO A 107 -0.43 11.59 17.71
CA PRO A 107 0.75 12.26 17.15
C PRO A 107 1.28 13.38 18.05
N ILE A 108 2.61 13.55 18.10
CA ILE A 108 3.28 14.65 18.79
C ILE A 108 3.91 15.59 17.76
N GLY A 109 3.23 16.70 17.44
CA GLY A 109 3.68 17.69 16.45
C GLY A 109 2.69 17.82 15.30
N ASP A 110 3.16 18.23 14.12
CA ASP A 110 2.36 18.35 12.89
C ASP A 110 2.17 16.96 12.25
N PRO A 111 1.00 16.30 12.42
CA PRO A 111 0.80 14.91 12.00
C PRO A 111 0.94 14.70 10.49
N MET A 112 0.81 15.76 9.67
CA MET A 112 1.06 15.68 8.23
C MET A 112 2.51 15.30 7.88
N LYS A 113 3.45 15.46 8.82
CA LYS A 113 4.89 15.30 8.59
C LYS A 113 5.55 14.20 9.42
N LEU A 114 4.78 13.49 10.24
CA LEU A 114 5.32 12.56 11.25
C LEU A 114 5.42 11.10 10.80
N ALA A 115 4.99 10.78 9.58
CA ALA A 115 4.97 9.41 9.06
C ALA A 115 4.20 8.43 9.98
N ILE A 116 3.03 8.85 10.48
CA ILE A 116 2.23 8.14 11.47
C ILE A 116 0.79 7.94 10.98
N GLY A 117 0.15 6.84 11.41
CA GLY A 117 -1.23 6.52 11.08
C GLY A 117 -1.45 6.46 9.57
N PRO A 118 -2.45 7.17 9.00
CA PRO A 118 -2.68 7.20 7.56
C PRO A 118 -1.57 7.91 6.76
N GLY A 119 -0.65 8.58 7.46
CA GLY A 119 0.56 9.17 6.90
C GLY A 119 1.81 8.28 6.97
N SER A 120 1.69 7.05 7.46
CA SER A 120 2.81 6.09 7.51
C SER A 120 3.19 5.60 6.11
N TYR A 121 4.46 5.24 5.95
CA TYR A 121 5.00 4.66 4.72
C TYR A 121 6.03 3.57 5.02
N ALA A 122 6.19 2.61 4.12
CA ALA A 122 7.25 1.61 4.23
C ALA A 122 8.59 2.13 3.69
N GLU A 123 9.71 1.77 4.32
CA GLU A 123 11.06 2.07 3.80
C GLU A 123 11.41 1.16 2.62
N ARG A 124 10.69 1.35 1.51
CA ARG A 124 10.99 0.68 0.25
C ARG A 124 12.32 1.17 -0.33
N LEU A 125 12.81 0.45 -1.33
CA LEU A 125 14.09 0.74 -1.97
C LEU A 125 14.12 2.16 -2.55
N ASP A 126 15.19 2.89 -2.28
CA ASP A 126 15.41 4.25 -2.76
C ASP A 126 16.01 4.24 -4.18
N ARG A 127 15.28 3.60 -5.11
CA ARG A 127 15.59 3.50 -6.54
C ARG A 127 14.29 3.41 -7.35
N PRO A 128 14.27 3.80 -8.63
CA PRO A 128 13.08 3.69 -9.45
C PRO A 128 12.67 2.24 -9.69
N ASP A 129 11.37 2.00 -9.81
CA ASP A 129 10.87 0.81 -10.48
C ASP A 129 11.28 0.84 -11.95
N LEU A 130 11.48 -0.33 -12.53
CA LEU A 130 11.98 -0.47 -13.89
C LEU A 130 10.98 -1.20 -14.78
N THR A 131 10.93 -0.80 -16.05
CA THR A 131 10.33 -1.57 -17.13
C THR A 131 11.12 -2.86 -17.37
N PHE A 132 10.55 -3.79 -18.15
CA PHE A 132 11.21 -5.05 -18.49
C PHE A 132 12.61 -4.87 -19.11
N ASP A 133 12.78 -3.84 -19.94
CA ASP A 133 14.02 -3.45 -20.60
C ASP A 133 14.94 -2.54 -19.76
N GLY A 134 14.54 -2.21 -18.52
CA GLY A 134 15.41 -1.57 -17.53
C GLY A 134 15.38 -0.05 -17.49
N HIS A 135 14.38 0.60 -18.10
CA HIS A 135 14.16 2.04 -17.98
C HIS A 135 13.30 2.37 -16.76
N PRO A 136 13.41 3.57 -16.16
CA PRO A 136 12.48 4.01 -15.12
C PRO A 136 11.03 3.85 -15.59
N LYS A 137 10.22 3.12 -14.82
CA LYS A 137 8.85 2.74 -15.21
C LYS A 137 7.89 3.92 -15.20
N ILE A 138 7.99 4.77 -14.18
CA ILE A 138 7.10 5.92 -14.01
C ILE A 138 7.88 7.18 -14.32
N VAL A 139 7.50 7.84 -15.41
CA VAL A 139 8.19 9.02 -15.95
C VAL A 139 7.18 10.07 -16.42
N PRO A 140 7.56 11.36 -16.45
CA PRO A 140 6.71 12.40 -17.00
C PRO A 140 6.57 12.27 -18.53
N MET A 141 5.46 12.76 -19.10
CA MET A 141 5.22 12.78 -20.54
C MET A 141 6.19 13.70 -21.30
N ARG A 142 6.89 14.64 -20.64
CA ARG A 142 8.05 15.31 -21.25
C ARG A 142 9.17 14.33 -21.61
N VAL A 143 9.26 13.16 -20.98
CA VAL A 143 10.21 12.08 -21.30
C VAL A 143 9.53 11.02 -22.17
N ALA A 144 8.32 10.58 -21.80
CA ALA A 144 7.56 9.58 -22.52
C ALA A 144 6.89 10.15 -23.79
N LYS A 145 7.71 10.48 -24.80
CA LYS A 145 7.26 11.16 -26.04
C LYS A 145 6.28 10.36 -26.89
N ASP A 146 6.26 9.04 -26.74
CA ASP A 146 5.37 8.14 -27.48
C ASP A 146 4.00 7.95 -26.79
N TYR A 147 3.75 8.68 -25.69
CA TYR A 147 2.50 8.65 -24.94
C TYR A 147 1.71 9.94 -25.17
N TRP A 148 0.38 9.82 -25.24
CA TRP A 148 -0.55 10.94 -25.35
C TRP A 148 -1.76 10.72 -24.43
N ILE A 149 -2.45 11.81 -24.10
CA ILE A 149 -3.77 11.73 -23.47
C ILE A 149 -4.77 11.41 -24.56
N GLU A 150 -5.67 10.45 -24.31
CA GLU A 150 -6.71 10.06 -25.28
C GLU A 150 -7.52 11.31 -25.69
N PRO A 151 -7.75 11.56 -27.01
CA PRO A 151 -8.34 12.82 -27.47
C PRO A 151 -9.72 13.19 -26.90
N ASN A 152 -10.49 12.22 -26.42
CA ASN A 152 -11.80 12.42 -25.77
C ASN A 152 -11.69 12.58 -24.25
N ASP A 153 -10.51 12.34 -23.67
CA ASP A 153 -10.26 12.58 -22.26
C ASP A 153 -9.77 14.03 -22.02
N PRO A 154 -10.22 14.69 -20.93
CA PRO A 154 -9.77 16.04 -20.62
C PRO A 154 -8.27 16.07 -20.28
N ASP A 155 -7.45 16.72 -21.12
CA ASP A 155 -6.02 16.89 -20.82
C ASP A 155 -5.83 17.70 -19.52
N PRO A 156 -5.20 17.13 -18.48
CA PRO A 156 -5.06 17.79 -17.19
C PRO A 156 -4.04 18.95 -17.22
N ARG A 157 -3.14 19.00 -18.21
CA ARG A 157 -2.05 19.99 -18.25
C ARG A 157 -2.59 21.40 -18.42
N GLY A 158 -2.04 22.34 -17.66
CA GLY A 158 -2.49 23.73 -17.61
C GLY A 158 -3.71 23.98 -16.72
N LYS A 159 -4.39 22.93 -16.24
CA LYS A 159 -5.54 23.10 -15.32
C LYS A 159 -5.09 23.45 -13.90
N PRO A 160 -5.86 24.26 -13.17
CA PRO A 160 -5.64 24.48 -11.75
C PRO A 160 -5.93 23.21 -10.95
N VAL A 161 -5.15 23.04 -9.88
CA VAL A 161 -5.38 22.05 -8.83
C VAL A 161 -6.00 22.77 -7.64
N LEU A 162 -7.18 22.32 -7.23
CA LEU A 162 -7.91 22.83 -6.07
C LEU A 162 -7.72 21.88 -4.88
N GLY A 163 -7.40 22.44 -3.72
CA GLY A 163 -7.37 21.70 -2.46
C GLY A 163 -8.78 21.38 -1.94
N GLY A 164 -8.86 20.65 -0.83
CA GLY A 164 -10.13 20.29 -0.18
C GLY A 164 -10.93 21.51 0.32
N ASP A 165 -10.25 22.63 0.50
CA ASP A 165 -10.74 23.99 0.79
C ASP A 165 -11.24 24.73 -0.45
N ARG A 166 -11.08 24.14 -1.64
CA ARG A 166 -11.40 24.67 -2.98
C ARG A 166 -10.53 25.86 -3.43
N ASP A 167 -9.50 26.19 -2.67
CA ASP A 167 -8.52 27.20 -3.07
C ASP A 167 -7.52 26.60 -4.07
N VAL A 168 -6.92 27.45 -4.90
CA VAL A 168 -5.94 27.03 -5.91
C VAL A 168 -4.60 26.75 -5.25
N ALA A 169 -4.16 25.49 -5.32
CA ALA A 169 -2.85 25.04 -4.83
C ALA A 169 -1.73 25.27 -5.84
N GLY A 170 -2.02 25.15 -7.14
CA GLY A 170 -1.06 25.22 -8.22
C GLY A 170 -1.66 24.87 -9.57
N ILE A 171 -0.81 24.69 -10.58
CA ILE A 171 -1.19 24.35 -11.95
C ILE A 171 -0.51 23.05 -12.36
N VAL A 172 -1.22 22.16 -13.04
CA VAL A 172 -0.62 20.93 -13.58
C VAL A 172 0.37 21.29 -14.69
N SER A 173 1.66 20.98 -14.51
CA SER A 173 2.72 21.21 -15.49
C SER A 173 2.99 20.00 -16.39
N ASP A 174 2.79 18.78 -15.89
CA ASP A 174 3.01 17.55 -16.65
C ASP A 174 2.18 16.38 -16.10
N VAL A 175 2.18 15.26 -16.81
CA VAL A 175 1.52 14.01 -16.41
C VAL A 175 2.57 12.91 -16.37
N TRP A 176 2.58 12.12 -15.31
CA TRP A 176 3.49 10.99 -15.15
C TRP A 176 2.75 9.68 -15.42
N VAL A 177 3.30 8.91 -16.35
CA VAL A 177 2.72 7.68 -16.87
C VAL A 177 3.57 6.49 -16.49
N ASP A 178 2.90 5.37 -16.27
CA ASP A 178 3.51 4.05 -16.18
C ASP A 178 3.74 3.50 -17.59
N LEU A 179 5.00 3.30 -17.95
CA LEU A 179 5.38 2.80 -19.27
C LEU A 179 4.99 1.33 -19.48
N ALA A 180 4.91 0.53 -18.41
CA ALA A 180 4.61 -0.90 -18.51
C ALA A 180 3.11 -1.18 -18.63
N GLU A 181 2.26 -0.32 -18.07
CA GLU A 181 0.81 -0.51 -17.99
C GLU A 181 -0.01 0.52 -18.78
N SER A 182 0.64 1.55 -19.34
CA SER A 182 -0.03 2.65 -20.08
C SER A 182 -1.13 3.34 -19.28
N VAL A 183 -0.84 3.66 -18.01
CA VAL A 183 -1.75 4.35 -17.09
C VAL A 183 -1.12 5.61 -16.50
N ILE A 184 -1.94 6.62 -16.19
CA ILE A 184 -1.50 7.81 -15.45
C ILE A 184 -1.32 7.42 -13.98
N ARG A 185 -0.15 7.71 -13.41
CA ARG A 185 0.14 7.48 -11.99
C ARG A 185 0.13 8.77 -11.18
N TYR A 186 0.71 9.85 -11.72
CA TYR A 186 0.78 11.15 -11.04
C TYR A 186 0.51 12.31 -12.00
N PHE A 187 0.08 13.43 -11.44
CA PHE A 187 0.10 14.74 -12.07
C PHE A 187 1.24 15.54 -11.45
N GLU A 188 2.04 16.20 -12.27
CA GLU A 188 3.07 17.11 -11.80
C GLU A 188 2.44 18.49 -11.60
N VAL A 189 2.54 19.05 -10.40
CA VAL A 189 1.89 20.30 -10.03
C VAL A 189 2.94 21.35 -9.72
N LYS A 190 2.93 22.44 -10.47
CA LYS A 190 3.74 23.64 -10.22
C LYS A 190 3.02 24.54 -9.23
N LEU A 191 3.67 24.76 -8.09
CA LEU A 191 3.16 25.60 -6.99
C LEU A 191 3.54 27.07 -7.19
N PRO A 192 2.83 28.03 -6.55
CA PRO A 192 3.16 29.44 -6.60
C PRO A 192 4.59 29.77 -6.13
N SER A 193 5.15 28.98 -5.22
CA SER A 193 6.54 29.09 -4.76
C SER A 193 7.58 28.80 -5.84
N GLY A 194 7.17 28.24 -6.98
CA GLY A 194 8.05 27.72 -8.03
C GLY A 194 8.47 26.27 -7.80
N ARG A 195 8.13 25.67 -6.65
CA ARG A 195 8.33 24.26 -6.37
C ARG A 195 7.39 23.41 -7.23
N THR A 196 7.81 22.18 -7.50
CA THR A 196 7.02 21.19 -8.20
C THR A 196 6.86 19.95 -7.34
N VAL A 197 5.64 19.41 -7.29
CA VAL A 197 5.28 18.23 -6.49
C VAL A 197 4.47 17.27 -7.32
N LEU A 198 4.50 15.98 -6.97
CA LEU A 198 3.63 14.98 -7.59
C LEU A 198 2.31 14.88 -6.81
N LEU A 199 1.22 14.79 -7.57
CA LEU A 199 -0.14 14.53 -7.11
C LEU A 199 -0.56 13.15 -7.63
N PRO A 200 -0.75 12.14 -6.75
CA PRO A 200 -1.21 10.84 -7.19
C PRO A 200 -2.58 10.89 -7.86
N HIS A 201 -2.73 10.17 -8.97
CA HIS A 201 -3.96 10.14 -9.75
C HIS A 201 -5.18 9.74 -8.90
N ASN A 202 -5.02 8.76 -8.00
CA ASN A 202 -6.09 8.25 -7.14
C ASN A 202 -6.53 9.22 -6.02
N PHE A 203 -5.80 10.30 -5.76
CA PHE A 203 -6.21 11.39 -4.87
C PHE A 203 -6.85 12.57 -5.62
N ALA A 204 -6.81 12.55 -6.94
CA ALA A 204 -7.30 13.64 -7.79
C ALA A 204 -8.61 13.24 -8.48
N ARG A 205 -9.60 14.11 -8.38
CA ARG A 205 -10.77 14.07 -9.27
C ARG A 205 -10.48 14.98 -10.46
N VAL A 206 -10.24 14.39 -11.62
CA VAL A 206 -10.01 15.12 -12.88
C VAL A 206 -11.35 15.59 -13.43
N GLY A 207 -11.51 16.91 -13.57
CA GLY A 207 -12.65 17.53 -14.24
C GLY A 207 -12.23 18.33 -15.47
N ASP A 208 -13.23 18.91 -16.14
CA ASP A 208 -13.01 19.70 -17.35
C ASP A 208 -12.25 20.99 -17.06
N GLU A 209 -12.55 21.66 -15.95
CA GLU A 209 -11.95 22.96 -15.59
C GLU A 209 -10.78 22.85 -14.62
N ALA A 210 -10.75 21.83 -13.76
CA ALA A 210 -9.80 21.73 -12.67
C ALA A 210 -9.61 20.28 -12.19
N LEU A 211 -8.50 20.04 -11.48
CA LEU A 211 -8.32 18.84 -10.66
C LEU A 211 -8.71 19.18 -9.23
N MET A 212 -9.53 18.36 -8.58
CA MET A 212 -9.94 18.54 -7.18
C MET A 212 -9.26 17.49 -6.29
N VAL A 213 -8.63 17.92 -5.21
CA VAL A 213 -7.92 17.07 -4.26
C VAL A 213 -8.52 17.24 -2.88
N ARG A 214 -9.36 16.28 -2.47
CA ARG A 214 -10.06 16.36 -1.17
C ARG A 214 -9.13 16.18 0.03
N SER A 215 -8.07 15.39 -0.13
CA SER A 215 -7.25 14.92 0.98
C SER A 215 -6.48 16.03 1.68
N ILE A 216 -6.01 17.06 0.98
CA ILE A 216 -5.24 18.15 1.58
C ILE A 216 -5.75 19.52 1.12
N PHE A 217 -5.50 20.55 1.91
CA PHE A 217 -5.81 21.95 1.59
C PHE A 217 -4.74 22.59 0.70
N ALA A 218 -5.10 23.67 0.00
CA ALA A 218 -4.22 24.30 -0.98
C ALA A 218 -2.85 24.69 -0.37
N SER A 219 -2.87 25.25 0.85
CA SER A 219 -1.67 25.63 1.60
C SER A 219 -0.76 24.45 1.98
N GLN A 220 -1.30 23.23 2.06
CA GLN A 220 -0.56 22.03 2.47
C GLN A 220 0.23 21.40 1.31
N PHE A 221 0.00 21.79 0.06
CA PHE A 221 0.78 21.28 -1.08
C PHE A 221 2.28 21.58 -0.96
N GLU A 222 2.66 22.67 -0.30
CA GLU A 222 4.07 23.00 -0.03
C GLU A 222 4.77 21.95 0.86
N GLY A 223 4.01 21.17 1.64
CA GLY A 223 4.53 20.11 2.49
C GLY A 223 4.70 18.74 1.82
N VAL A 224 4.15 18.55 0.61
CA VAL A 224 4.23 17.26 -0.12
C VAL A 224 5.69 16.89 -0.35
N PRO A 225 6.15 15.65 -0.08
CA PRO A 225 7.54 15.24 -0.36
C PRO A 225 7.93 15.44 -1.83
N GLY A 226 9.16 15.89 -2.08
CA GLY A 226 9.68 16.11 -3.43
C GLY A 226 10.43 14.89 -3.96
N THR A 227 10.62 14.84 -5.28
CA THR A 227 11.53 13.89 -5.92
C THR A 227 12.95 14.44 -5.97
N LYS A 228 13.95 13.56 -5.91
CA LYS A 228 15.36 13.93 -6.08
C LYS A 228 15.72 14.23 -7.52
N HIS A 229 15.06 13.55 -8.46
CA HIS A 229 15.26 13.71 -9.89
C HIS A 229 13.96 14.22 -10.54
N PRO A 230 14.05 15.16 -11.50
CA PRO A 230 12.85 15.68 -12.14
C PRO A 230 12.16 14.63 -13.01
N ASP A 231 12.88 13.64 -13.53
CA ASP A 231 12.34 12.74 -14.58
C ASP A 231 12.15 11.28 -14.14
N GLN A 232 12.25 10.99 -12.84
CA GLN A 232 11.98 9.66 -12.29
C GLN A 232 11.54 9.77 -10.83
N VAL A 233 10.84 8.75 -10.34
CA VAL A 233 10.42 8.60 -8.95
C VAL A 233 10.86 7.23 -8.43
N THR A 234 11.40 7.19 -7.23
CA THR A 234 11.82 5.95 -6.55
C THR A 234 10.67 5.30 -5.80
N PHE A 235 10.76 3.99 -5.51
CA PHE A 235 9.74 3.33 -4.67
C PHE A 235 9.55 4.03 -3.32
N LEU A 236 10.64 4.51 -2.71
CA LEU A 236 10.58 5.26 -1.45
C LEU A 236 9.90 6.63 -1.60
N GLU A 237 10.16 7.34 -2.70
CA GLU A 237 9.49 8.61 -2.97
C GLU A 237 8.00 8.42 -3.26
N GLU A 238 7.62 7.40 -4.04
CA GLU A 238 6.22 7.03 -4.28
C GLU A 238 5.48 6.81 -2.95
N GLU A 239 6.07 6.01 -2.05
CA GLU A 239 5.57 5.74 -0.70
C GLU A 239 5.38 7.02 0.11
N ARG A 240 6.40 7.88 0.19
CA ARG A 240 6.36 9.13 0.98
C ARG A 240 5.34 10.13 0.42
N ILE A 241 5.26 10.26 -0.90
CA ILE A 241 4.30 11.14 -1.57
C ILE A 241 2.88 10.65 -1.27
N MET A 242 2.60 9.36 -1.52
CA MET A 242 1.28 8.76 -1.27
C MET A 242 0.86 8.90 0.19
N ALA A 243 1.77 8.61 1.11
CA ALA A 243 1.55 8.73 2.54
C ALA A 243 1.22 10.17 2.96
N TYR A 244 1.83 11.19 2.37
CA TYR A 244 1.48 12.58 2.70
C TYR A 244 0.02 12.92 2.37
N TYR A 245 -0.46 12.51 1.19
CA TYR A 245 -1.89 12.67 0.84
C TYR A 245 -2.78 11.76 1.70
N GLY A 246 -2.31 10.57 2.06
CA GLY A 246 -2.95 9.68 3.03
C GLY A 246 -3.16 10.35 4.38
N ALA A 247 -2.12 10.99 4.92
CA ALA A 247 -2.16 11.75 6.17
C ALA A 247 -3.29 12.79 6.15
N GLY A 248 -3.41 13.53 5.04
CA GLY A 248 -4.44 14.55 4.87
C GLY A 248 -5.86 14.04 5.06
N THR A 249 -6.14 12.78 4.74
CA THR A 249 -7.48 12.20 4.91
C THR A 249 -7.99 12.24 6.35
N LEU A 250 -7.09 12.24 7.34
CA LEU A 250 -7.40 12.34 8.76
C LEU A 250 -6.90 13.64 9.40
N TYR A 251 -5.82 14.22 8.87
CA TYR A 251 -5.05 15.26 9.56
C TYR A 251 -5.03 16.62 8.87
N ALA A 252 -5.57 16.75 7.65
CA ALA A 252 -5.57 18.05 6.96
C ALA A 252 -6.46 19.09 7.65
N ASP A 253 -7.47 18.64 8.40
CA ASP A 253 -8.42 19.44 9.15
C ASP A 253 -8.65 18.73 10.50
N PRO A 254 -8.53 19.43 11.65
CA PRO A 254 -8.77 18.83 12.97
C PRO A 254 -10.11 18.10 13.07
N ASP A 255 -11.16 18.60 12.41
CA ASP A 255 -12.50 18.00 12.48
C ASP A 255 -12.56 16.62 11.80
N ARG A 256 -11.60 16.26 10.94
CA ARG A 256 -11.55 14.94 10.27
C ARG A 256 -11.17 13.80 11.21
N ALA A 257 -10.49 14.11 12.31
CA ALA A 257 -10.10 13.13 13.32
C ALA A 257 -11.23 12.82 14.31
N GLU A 258 -12.24 13.68 14.36
CA GLU A 258 -13.37 13.57 15.29
C GLU A 258 -14.51 12.70 14.72
N PRO A 259 -15.39 12.18 15.59
CA PRO A 259 -16.61 11.53 15.15
C PRO A 259 -17.44 12.42 14.23
N ILE A 260 -18.04 11.80 13.21
CA ILE A 260 -18.89 12.51 12.22
C ILE A 260 -20.20 13.02 12.86
N ILE A 261 -20.63 12.42 13.99
CA ILE A 261 -21.89 12.72 14.71
C ILE A 261 -21.67 12.75 16.22
#